data_AF-A0A839HEC2-F1
#
_entry.id   AF-A0A839HEC2-F1
#
_cell.length_a   1.000
_cell.length_b   1.000
_cell.length_c   1.000
_cell.angle_alpha   90.00
_cell.angle_beta   90.00
_cell.angle_gamma   90.00
#
_symmetry.space_group_name_H-M   'P 1'
#
loop_
_entity.id
_entity.type
_entity.pdbx_description
1 polymer ?
#
loop_
_entity_poly.entity_id
_entity_poly.type
_entity_poly.pdbx_seq_one_letter_code
_entity_poly.pdbx_strand_id
1 'polypeptide(L)'
;MSIKRFKRLLKVHELQENQAAVGLATRLTELGRQEEQYQQLENYLQLYLDAPVPNDIHQMKQMAFIRRNLRGAMEQQAVRVNTAQAHADQARAVWLMRHRDSQSLMKLIERQRAADTIIDNRRQQFEQDAWATRRAFDRLHAEQTADSSLES
;
A
#
# COMPACT_ATOMS: atom_id res chain seq x y z
N MET A 1 3.52 26.02 2.14
CA MET A 1 2.48 25.24 2.87
C MET A 1 3.12 24.56 4.08
N SER A 2 2.43 24.44 5.22
CA SER A 2 3.01 23.83 6.43
C SER A 2 3.02 22.29 6.38
N ILE A 3 4.08 21.66 6.91
CA ILE A 3 4.17 20.20 7.15
C ILE A 3 2.91 19.64 7.84
N LYS A 4 2.29 20.42 8.75
CA LYS A 4 1.05 20.00 9.44
C LYS A 4 -0.09 19.70 8.46
N ARG A 5 -0.20 20.46 7.36
CA ARG A 5 -1.22 20.23 6.32
C ARG A 5 -0.93 18.96 5.53
N PHE A 6 0.33 18.72 5.15
CA PHE A 6 0.71 17.48 4.46
C PHE A 6 0.51 16.25 5.33
N LYS A 7 0.82 16.31 6.64
CA LYS A 7 0.55 15.21 7.58
C LYS A 7 -0.94 14.87 7.68
N ARG A 8 -1.82 15.89 7.72
CA ARG A 8 -3.28 15.66 7.71
C ARG A 8 -3.73 15.03 6.40
N LEU A 9 -3.22 15.52 5.26
CA LEU A 9 -3.53 14.96 3.95
C LEU A 9 -3.07 13.50 3.84
N LEU A 10 -1.83 13.20 4.28
CA LEU A 10 -1.32 11.84 4.34
C LEU A 10 -2.26 10.93 5.14
N LYS A 11 -2.76 11.39 6.29
CA LYS A 11 -3.68 10.59 7.09
C LYS A 11 -4.98 10.23 6.33
N VAL A 12 -5.50 11.16 5.53
CA VAL A 12 -6.66 10.90 4.68
C VAL A 12 -6.33 9.88 3.60
N HIS A 13 -5.17 9.99 2.94
CA HIS A 13 -4.74 9.04 1.93
C HIS A 13 -4.49 7.63 2.50
N GLU A 14 -3.89 7.53 3.69
CA GLU A 14 -3.73 6.25 4.40
C GLU A 14 -5.09 5.60 4.70
N LEU A 15 -6.08 6.37 5.12
CA LEU A 15 -7.44 5.87 5.36
C LEU A 15 -8.07 5.35 4.06
N GLN A 16 -7.92 6.08 2.95
CA GLN A 16 -8.41 5.68 1.64
C GLN A 16 -7.70 4.43 1.11
N GLU A 17 -6.38 4.33 1.31
CA GLU A 17 -5.59 3.15 0.98
C GLU A 17 -6.07 1.93 1.77
N ASN A 18 -6.29 2.07 3.08
CA ASN A 18 -6.81 1.00 3.92
C ASN A 18 -8.22 0.56 3.48
N GLN A 19 -9.11 1.50 3.16
CA GLN A 19 -10.42 1.18 2.61
C GLN A 19 -10.32 0.41 1.29
N ALA A 20 -9.42 0.82 0.39
CA ALA A 20 -9.16 0.11 -0.85
C ALA A 20 -8.56 -1.29 -0.62
N ALA A 21 -7.69 -1.45 0.38
CA ALA A 21 -7.12 -2.74 0.76
C ALA A 21 -8.20 -3.71 1.29
N VAL A 22 -9.11 -3.24 2.13
CA VAL A 22 -10.27 -4.04 2.60
C VAL A 22 -11.18 -4.42 1.43
N GLY A 23 -11.43 -3.49 0.51
CA GLY A 23 -12.17 -3.76 -0.72
C GLY A 23 -11.50 -4.85 -1.56
N LEU A 24 -10.19 -4.77 -1.77
CA LEU A 24 -9.40 -5.78 -2.48
C LEU A 24 -9.46 -7.14 -1.78
N ALA A 25 -9.28 -7.19 -0.46
CA ALA A 25 -9.35 -8.43 0.30
C ALA A 25 -10.71 -9.13 0.10
N THR A 26 -11.81 -8.38 0.16
CA THR A 26 -13.16 -8.91 -0.13
C THR A 26 -13.25 -9.51 -1.53
N ARG A 27 -12.68 -8.86 -2.55
CA ARG A 27 -12.70 -9.37 -3.93
C ARG A 27 -11.84 -10.62 -4.11
N LEU A 28 -10.69 -10.70 -3.45
CA LEU A 28 -9.84 -11.90 -3.47
C LEU A 28 -10.52 -13.08 -2.78
N THR A 29 -11.21 -12.86 -1.66
CA THR A 29 -12.00 -13.90 -1.01
C THR A 29 -13.10 -14.42 -1.92
N GLU A 30 -13.80 -13.53 -2.62
CA GLU A 30 -14.83 -13.93 -3.57
C GLU A 30 -14.25 -14.73 -4.74
N LEU A 31 -13.13 -14.29 -5.31
CA LEU A 31 -12.42 -15.04 -6.34
C LEU A 31 -12.05 -16.45 -5.87
N GLY A 32 -11.42 -16.57 -4.71
CA GLY A 32 -11.03 -17.86 -4.14
C GLY A 32 -12.24 -18.78 -3.93
N ARG A 33 -13.39 -18.23 -3.51
CA ARG A 33 -14.64 -19.00 -3.41
C ARG A 33 -15.14 -19.51 -4.77
N GLN A 34 -15.05 -18.70 -5.83
CA GLN A 34 -15.44 -19.12 -7.17
C GLN A 34 -14.50 -20.18 -7.74
N GLU A 35 -13.20 -20.06 -7.48
CA GLU A 35 -12.18 -21.06 -7.85
C GLU A 35 -12.40 -22.38 -7.12
N GLU A 36 -12.69 -22.33 -5.81
CA GLU A 36 -13.00 -23.54 -5.03
C GLU A 36 -14.23 -24.27 -5.59
N GLN A 37 -15.30 -23.54 -5.91
CA GLN A 37 -16.50 -24.12 -6.54
C GLN A 37 -16.19 -24.75 -7.90
N TYR A 38 -15.31 -24.11 -8.70
CA TYR A 38 -14.86 -24.68 -9.97
C TYR A 38 -14.10 -25.99 -9.75
N GLN A 39 -13.17 -26.01 -8.80
CA GLN A 39 -12.40 -27.21 -8.46
C GLN A 39 -13.30 -28.34 -7.95
N GLN A 40 -14.32 -28.03 -7.15
CA GLN A 40 -15.29 -29.00 -6.69
C GLN A 40 -16.04 -29.64 -7.87
N LEU A 41 -16.51 -28.84 -8.83
CA LEU A 41 -17.18 -29.34 -10.04
C LEU A 41 -16.26 -30.22 -10.90
N GLU A 42 -15.00 -29.82 -11.05
CA GLU A 42 -13.98 -30.61 -11.76
C GLU A 42 -13.75 -31.96 -11.07
N ASN A 43 -13.56 -31.96 -9.76
CA ASN A 43 -13.39 -33.17 -8.97
C ASN A 43 -14.61 -34.09 -9.09
N TYR A 44 -15.83 -33.54 -9.04
CA TYR A 44 -17.05 -34.32 -9.26
C TYR A 44 -17.11 -34.92 -10.65
N LEU A 45 -16.79 -34.15 -11.69
CA LEU A 45 -16.75 -34.68 -13.06
C LEU A 45 -15.74 -35.84 -13.16
N GLN A 46 -14.56 -35.69 -12.56
CA GLN A 46 -13.52 -36.71 -12.56
C GLN A 46 -14.01 -38.01 -11.89
N LEU A 47 -14.69 -37.91 -10.74
CA LEU A 47 -15.31 -39.06 -10.09
C LEU A 47 -16.32 -39.77 -11.01
N TYR A 48 -17.11 -39.02 -11.77
CA TYR A 48 -18.03 -39.61 -12.75
C TYR A 48 -17.29 -40.23 -13.94
N LEU A 49 -16.16 -39.68 -14.37
CA LEU A 49 -15.34 -40.22 -15.47
C LEU A 49 -14.68 -41.54 -15.09
N ASP A 50 -14.16 -41.62 -13.85
CA ASP A 50 -13.45 -42.78 -13.31
C ASP A 50 -14.41 -43.89 -12.81
N ALA A 51 -15.70 -43.58 -12.68
CA ALA A 51 -16.71 -44.56 -12.29
C ALA A 51 -16.83 -45.69 -13.34
N PRO A 52 -16.99 -46.95 -12.90
CA PRO A 52 -17.16 -48.09 -13.81
C PRO A 52 -18.41 -47.90 -14.68
N VAL A 53 -18.33 -48.35 -15.93
CA VAL A 53 -19.45 -48.25 -16.87
C VAL A 53 -20.60 -49.15 -16.39
N PRO A 54 -21.80 -48.60 -16.16
CA PRO A 54 -22.95 -49.40 -15.78
C PRO A 54 -23.36 -50.38 -16.88
N ASN A 55 -23.79 -51.58 -16.49
CA ASN A 55 -24.32 -52.58 -17.43
C ASN A 55 -25.76 -52.28 -17.88
N ASP A 56 -26.48 -51.38 -17.19
CA ASP A 56 -27.84 -50.98 -17.52
C ASP A 56 -27.83 -49.73 -18.44
N ILE A 57 -28.52 -49.85 -19.58
CA ILE A 57 -28.70 -48.79 -20.58
C ILE A 57 -29.32 -47.52 -19.96
N HIS A 58 -30.25 -47.66 -19.00
CA HIS A 58 -30.86 -46.52 -18.34
C HIS A 58 -29.83 -45.76 -17.48
N GLN A 59 -28.99 -46.48 -16.74
CA GLN A 59 -27.91 -45.90 -15.95
C GLN A 59 -26.83 -45.26 -16.83
N MET A 60 -26.50 -45.86 -17.97
CA MET A 60 -25.58 -45.26 -18.95
C MET A 60 -26.11 -43.92 -19.48
N LYS A 61 -27.40 -43.85 -19.83
CA LYS A 61 -28.05 -42.59 -20.28
C LYS A 61 -28.04 -41.53 -19.18
N GLN A 62 -28.35 -41.92 -17.95
CA GLN A 62 -28.32 -41.01 -16.80
C GLN A 62 -26.91 -40.47 -16.57
N MET A 63 -25.88 -41.33 -16.61
CA MET A 63 -24.49 -40.90 -16.43
C MET A 63 -24.04 -39.95 -17.54
N ALA A 64 -24.40 -40.23 -18.80
CA ALA A 64 -24.11 -39.32 -19.91
C ALA A 64 -24.79 -37.95 -19.75
N PHE A 65 -26.05 -37.93 -19.30
CA PHE A 65 -26.78 -36.70 -19.01
C PHE A 65 -26.12 -35.88 -17.89
N ILE A 66 -25.75 -36.53 -16.77
CA ILE A 66 -25.07 -35.87 -15.65
C ILE A 66 -23.72 -35.29 -16.10
N ARG A 67 -22.90 -36.07 -16.82
CA ARG A 67 -21.61 -35.60 -17.35
C ARG A 67 -21.77 -34.36 -18.26
N ARG A 68 -22.81 -34.33 -19.10
CA ARG A 68 -23.11 -33.17 -19.95
C ARG A 68 -23.50 -31.94 -19.12
N ASN A 69 -24.35 -32.11 -18.12
CA ASN A 69 -24.78 -31.02 -17.25
C ASN A 69 -23.62 -30.47 -16.42
N LEU A 70 -22.74 -31.34 -15.91
CA LEU A 70 -21.54 -30.92 -15.17
C LEU A 70 -20.61 -30.09 -16.05
N ARG A 71 -20.37 -30.48 -17.30
CA ARG A 71 -19.58 -29.65 -18.25
C ARG A 71 -20.20 -28.28 -18.47
N GLY A 72 -21.51 -28.21 -18.70
CA GLY A 72 -22.21 -26.92 -18.85
C GLY A 72 -22.14 -26.06 -17.58
N ALA A 73 -22.24 -26.66 -16.40
CA ALA A 73 -22.07 -25.96 -15.13
C ALA A 73 -20.63 -25.45 -14.94
N MET A 74 -19.62 -26.24 -15.33
CA MET A 74 -18.21 -25.82 -15.30
C MET A 74 -17.94 -24.64 -16.23
N GLU A 75 -18.50 -24.64 -17.45
CA GLU A 75 -18.37 -23.50 -18.38
C GLU A 75 -18.96 -22.22 -17.78
N GLN A 76 -20.15 -22.30 -17.18
CA GLN A 76 -20.76 -21.16 -16.49
C GLN A 76 -19.92 -20.71 -15.28
N GLN A 77 -19.37 -21.66 -14.52
CA GLN A 77 -18.52 -21.37 -13.38
C GLN A 77 -17.20 -20.71 -13.80
N ALA A 78 -16.60 -21.14 -14.92
CA ALA A 78 -15.40 -20.50 -15.48
C ALA A 78 -15.66 -19.03 -15.83
N VAL A 79 -16.83 -18.70 -16.39
CA VAL A 79 -17.21 -17.30 -16.64
C VAL A 79 -17.30 -16.50 -15.34
N ARG A 80 -17.81 -17.10 -14.26
CA ARG A 80 -17.89 -16.45 -12.93
C ARG A 80 -16.51 -16.23 -12.33
N VAL A 81 -15.60 -17.21 -12.43
CA VAL A 81 -14.20 -17.08 -12.01
C VAL A 81 -13.53 -15.94 -12.77
N ASN A 82 -13.63 -15.90 -14.10
CA ASN A 82 -13.06 -14.83 -14.92
C ASN A 82 -13.63 -13.45 -14.56
N THR A 83 -14.92 -13.36 -14.26
CA THR A 83 -15.57 -12.12 -13.82
C THR A 83 -15.05 -11.68 -12.44
N ALA A 84 -14.95 -12.62 -11.48
CA ALA A 84 -14.39 -12.35 -10.16
C ALA A 84 -12.92 -11.91 -10.23
N GLN A 85 -12.13 -12.54 -11.11
CA GLN A 85 -10.74 -12.17 -11.39
C GLN A 85 -10.64 -10.73 -11.90
N ALA A 86 -11.45 -10.37 -12.90
CA ALA A 86 -11.48 -9.00 -13.43
C ALA A 86 -11.84 -7.96 -12.33
N HIS A 87 -12.76 -8.29 -11.43
CA HIS A 87 -13.08 -7.43 -10.29
C HIS A 87 -11.95 -7.32 -9.27
N ALA A 88 -11.23 -8.42 -8.99
CA ALA A 88 -10.07 -8.41 -8.12
C ALA A 88 -8.93 -7.56 -8.72
N ASP A 89 -8.68 -7.67 -10.02
CA ASP A 89 -7.67 -6.88 -10.72
C ASP A 89 -8.02 -5.39 -10.72
N GLN A 90 -9.29 -5.04 -10.94
CA GLN A 90 -9.76 -3.66 -10.83
C GLN A 90 -9.56 -3.12 -9.41
N ALA A 91 -9.93 -3.88 -8.38
CA ALA A 91 -9.73 -3.47 -6.99
C ALA A 91 -8.23 -3.31 -6.65
N ARG A 92 -7.39 -4.18 -7.21
CA ARG A 92 -5.93 -4.12 -7.05
C ARG A 92 -5.35 -2.86 -7.68
N ALA A 93 -5.79 -2.50 -8.87
CA ALA A 93 -5.39 -1.27 -9.55
C ALA A 93 -5.75 -0.03 -8.71
N VAL A 94 -6.96 0.00 -8.14
CA VAL A 94 -7.40 1.10 -7.25
C VAL A 94 -6.53 1.18 -6.00
N TRP A 95 -6.28 0.05 -5.33
CA TRP A 95 -5.40 0.03 -4.15
C TRP A 95 -3.98 0.51 -4.48
N LEU A 96 -3.39 0.02 -5.58
CA LEU A 96 -2.05 0.45 -6.01
C LEU A 96 -1.98 1.96 -6.30
N MET A 97 -3.03 2.53 -6.89
CA MET A 97 -3.10 3.98 -7.10
C MET A 97 -3.09 4.73 -5.77
N ARG A 98 -3.92 4.31 -4.80
CA ARG A 98 -3.97 4.94 -3.46
C ARG A 98 -2.66 4.79 -2.69
N HIS A 99 -2.02 3.62 -2.79
CA HIS A 99 -0.72 3.37 -2.21
C HIS A 99 0.38 4.26 -2.82
N ARG A 100 0.34 4.49 -4.14
CA ARG A 100 1.28 5.43 -4.78
C ARG A 100 1.06 6.86 -4.31
N ASP A 101 -0.20 7.28 -4.17
CA ASP A 101 -0.52 8.62 -3.67
C ASP A 101 0.01 8.83 -2.24
N SER A 102 -0.22 7.89 -1.33
CA SER A 102 0.27 7.96 0.06
C SER A 102 1.81 8.00 0.11
N GLN A 103 2.48 7.13 -0.65
CA GLN A 103 3.94 7.10 -0.77
C GLN A 103 4.52 8.42 -1.32
N SER A 104 3.86 9.01 -2.31
CA SER A 104 4.30 10.29 -2.88
C SER A 104 4.25 11.42 -1.84
N LEU A 105 3.20 11.46 -1.02
CA LEU A 105 3.04 12.44 0.05
C LEU A 105 4.05 12.23 1.18
N MET A 106 4.34 10.98 1.55
CA MET A 106 5.38 10.67 2.53
C MET A 106 6.74 11.24 2.10
N LYS A 107 7.13 11.03 0.84
CA LYS A 107 8.38 11.57 0.28
C LYS A 107 8.42 13.09 0.29
N LEU A 108 7.29 13.76 0.01
CA LEU A 108 7.20 15.22 0.09
C LEU A 108 7.37 15.74 1.52
N ILE A 109 6.75 15.06 2.50
CA ILE A 109 6.90 15.41 3.92
C ILE A 109 8.35 15.25 4.36
N GLU A 110 9.02 14.17 3.95
CA GLU A 110 10.41 13.91 4.28
C GLU A 110 11.33 15.00 3.71
N ARG A 111 11.15 15.37 2.43
CA ARG A 111 11.90 16.48 1.80
C ARG A 111 11.69 17.80 2.52
N GLN A 112 10.45 18.12 2.91
CA GLN A 112 10.18 19.35 3.65
C GLN A 112 10.83 19.34 5.03
N ARG A 113 10.82 18.21 5.74
CA ARG A 113 11.52 18.07 7.03
C ARG A 113 13.02 18.30 6.87
N ALA A 114 13.63 17.69 5.85
CA ALA A 114 15.05 17.89 5.58
C ALA A 114 15.38 19.36 5.29
N ALA A 115 14.53 20.05 4.52
CA ALA A 115 14.69 21.49 4.25
C ALA A 115 14.57 22.34 5.52
N ASP A 116 13.57 22.07 6.36
CA ASP A 116 13.37 22.78 7.63
C ASP A 116 14.58 22.56 8.57
N THR A 117 15.10 21.33 8.67
CA THR A 117 16.31 21.03 9.45
C THR A 117 17.54 21.79 8.95
N ILE A 118 17.72 21.92 7.63
CA ILE A 118 18.84 22.70 7.07
C ILE A 118 18.72 24.19 7.45
N ILE A 119 17.51 24.75 7.37
CA ILE A 119 17.26 26.15 7.74
C ILE A 119 17.53 26.38 9.22
N ASP A 120 17.03 25.50 10.09
CA ASP A 120 17.24 25.59 11.53
C ASP A 120 18.72 25.46 11.89
N ASN A 121 19.45 24.53 11.27
CA ASN A 121 20.90 24.37 11.48
C ASN A 121 21.67 25.64 11.09
N ARG A 122 21.35 26.24 9.93
CA ARG A 122 21.99 27.49 9.48
C ARG A 122 21.71 28.65 10.42
N ARG A 123 20.49 28.73 10.94
CA ARG A 123 20.10 29.74 11.92
C ARG A 123 20.87 29.57 13.23
N GLN A 124 20.94 28.35 13.76
CA GLN A 124 21.70 28.04 14.97
C GLN A 124 23.19 28.36 14.80
N GLN A 125 23.78 28.02 13.65
CA GLN A 125 25.15 28.35 13.33
C GLN A 125 25.38 29.87 13.32
N PHE A 126 24.50 30.62 12.65
CA PHE A 126 24.59 32.09 12.64
C PHE A 126 24.49 32.71 14.04
N GLU A 127 23.57 32.20 14.89
CA GLU A 127 23.42 32.65 16.27
C GLU A 127 24.69 32.35 17.11
N GLN A 128 25.31 31.18 16.92
CA GLN A 128 26.57 30.80 17.57
C GLN A 128 27.74 31.69 17.11
N ASP A 129 27.86 31.93 15.81
CA ASP A 129 28.92 32.76 15.23
C ASP A 129 28.80 34.22 15.70
N ALA A 130 27.58 34.76 15.73
CA ALA A 130 27.31 36.10 16.24
C ALA A 130 27.67 36.23 17.73
N TRP A 131 27.33 35.22 18.53
CA TRP A 131 27.71 35.19 19.95
C TRP A 131 29.22 35.09 20.15
N ALA A 132 29.90 34.22 19.39
CA ALA A 132 31.34 34.07 19.44
C ALA A 132 32.06 35.38 19.06
N THR A 133 31.57 36.07 18.03
CA THR A 133 32.09 37.36 17.58
C THR A 133 31.93 38.43 18.66
N ARG A 134 30.74 38.51 19.27
CA ARG A 134 30.48 39.45 20.37
C ARG A 134 31.40 39.20 21.56
N ARG A 135 31.56 37.95 21.98
CA ARG A 135 32.43 37.57 23.09
C ARG A 135 33.91 37.86 22.80
N ALA A 136 34.36 37.63 21.56
CA ALA A 136 35.72 37.94 21.14
C ALA A 136 35.98 39.46 21.19
N PHE A 137 35.01 40.26 20.72
CA PHE A 137 35.08 41.72 20.80
C PHE A 137 35.15 42.22 22.25
N ASP A 138 34.28 41.72 23.12
CA ASP A 138 34.27 42.07 24.55
C ASP A 138 35.61 41.72 25.22
N ARG A 139 36.22 40.58 24.85
CA ARG A 139 37.53 40.16 25.37
C ARG A 139 38.66 41.09 24.90
N LEU A 140 38.69 41.44 23.61
CA LEU A 140 39.70 42.36 23.07
C LEU A 140 39.61 43.74 23.74
N HIS A 141 38.40 44.24 23.98
CA HIS A 141 38.21 45.49 24.72
C HIS A 141 38.67 45.39 26.17
N ALA A 142 38.37 44.29 26.86
CA ALA A 142 38.84 44.07 28.23
C ALA A 142 40.38 44.03 28.32
N GLU A 143 41.04 43.35 27.38
CA GLU A 143 42.50 43.28 27.28
C GLU A 143 43.11 44.68 27.00
N GLN A 144 42.51 45.47 26.11
CA GLN A 144 42.95 46.86 25.86
C GLN A 144 42.78 47.78 27.08
N THR A 145 41.68 47.64 27.84
CA THR A 145 41.50 48.42 29.07
C THR A 145 42.47 48.02 30.18
N ALA A 146 42.83 46.73 30.27
CA ALA A 146 43.78 46.22 31.24
C ALA A 146 45.23 46.69 30.96
N ASP A 147 45.65 46.73 29.69
CA ASP A 147 46.97 47.26 29.33
C ASP A 147 47.07 48.78 29.57
N SER A 148 46.01 49.54 29.26
CA SER A 148 46.00 51.00 29.49
C SER A 148 46.04 51.41 30.96
N SER A 149 45.67 50.51 31.89
CA SER A 149 45.67 50.74 33.33
C SER A 149 46.95 50.27 34.03
N LEU A 150 47.88 49.64 33.30
CA LEU A 150 49.23 49.30 33.78
C LEU A 150 50.29 50.33 33.34
N GLU A 151 49.96 51.25 32.43
CA GLU A 151 50.83 52.33 31.96
C GLU A 151 50.59 53.70 32.63
N SER A 152 49.70 53.77 33.63
CA SER A 152 49.46 54.97 34.48
C SER A 152 49.93 54.75 35.91
#